data_AF-A0AB73PLP4-F1
#
_entry.id   AF-A0AB73PLP4-F1
#
_cell.length_a   1.000
_cell.length_b   1.000
_cell.length_c   1.000
_cell.angle_alpha   90.00
_cell.angle_beta   90.00
_cell.angle_gamma   90.00
#
_symmetry.space_group_name_H-M   'P 1'
#
loop_
_entity.id
_entity.type
_entity.pdbx_description
1 polymer ?
#
loop_
_entity_poly.entity_id
_entity_poly.type
_entity_poly.pdbx_seq_one_letter_code
_entity_poly.pdbx_strand_id
1 'polypeptide(L)'
;MNLIDIYHEFTYIGSFEKSNENIINYVASIPPYKNILLVDFATDDTVLTTIGNFLDYVPDQEWLKTILPQLIEKQTGNLPIEKVNIFNRYEEMR
;
A
#
# COMPACT_ATOMS: atom_id res chain seq x y z
N MET A 1 7.57 3.33 14.66
CA MET A 1 8.02 3.95 13.39
C MET A 1 6.78 4.20 12.54
N ASN A 2 6.78 5.22 11.68
CA ASN A 2 5.62 5.52 10.82
C ASN A 2 5.73 4.74 9.50
N LEU A 3 5.44 3.44 9.54
CA LEU A 3 5.67 2.50 8.42
C LEU A 3 4.40 1.73 8.07
N ILE A 4 4.33 1.30 6.81
CA ILE A 4 3.40 0.28 6.34
C ILE A 4 4.21 -0.97 6.00
N ASP A 5 3.79 -2.11 6.56
CA ASP A 5 4.30 -3.42 6.18
C ASP A 5 3.47 -4.00 5.04
N ILE A 6 4.16 -4.67 4.13
CA ILE A 6 3.58 -5.32 2.97
C ILE A 6 3.64 -6.83 3.15
N TYR A 7 2.49 -7.48 3.00
CA TYR A 7 2.38 -8.93 2.97
C TYR A 7 1.77 -9.40 1.65
N HIS A 8 2.34 -10.44 1.08
CA HIS A 8 1.77 -11.18 -0.04
C HIS A 8 1.63 -12.65 0.39
N GLU A 9 0.42 -13.19 0.37
CA GLU A 9 0.15 -14.58 0.81
C GLU A 9 0.73 -14.88 2.21
N PHE A 10 0.49 -13.98 3.16
CA PHE A 10 1.02 -14.05 4.54
C PHE A 10 2.55 -14.00 4.68
N THR A 11 3.27 -13.77 3.58
CA THR A 11 4.72 -13.58 3.59
C THR A 11 5.04 -12.09 3.60
N TYR A 12 5.82 -11.64 4.58
CA TYR A 12 6.36 -10.29 4.60
C TYR A 12 7.31 -10.08 3.41
N ILE A 13 7.10 -9.01 2.65
CA ILE A 13 7.93 -8.70 1.46
C ILE A 13 8.63 -7.35 1.54
N GLY A 14 8.41 -6.58 2.60
CA GLY A 14 9.06 -5.29 2.82
C GLY A 14 8.16 -4.29 3.52
N SER A 15 8.72 -3.11 3.76
CA SER A 15 8.01 -1.97 4.36
C SER A 15 8.32 -0.70 3.58
N PHE A 16 7.47 0.31 3.74
CA PHE A 16 7.71 1.66 3.24
C PHE A 16 7.18 2.71 4.22
N GLU A 17 7.57 3.97 4.03
CA GLU A 17 7.13 5.09 4.87
C GLU A 17 5.62 5.34 4.72
N LYS A 18 4.90 5.41 5.85
CA LYS A 18 3.46 5.63 5.84
C LYS A 18 3.12 7.06 5.41
N SER A 19 2.58 7.17 4.20
CA SER A 19 1.95 8.38 3.65
C SER A 19 0.85 7.99 2.66
N ASN A 20 -0.14 8.87 2.45
CA ASN A 20 -1.17 8.64 1.43
C ASN A 20 -0.57 8.45 0.05
N GLU A 21 0.42 9.28 -0.29
CA GLU A 21 1.09 9.22 -1.59
C GLU A 21 1.79 7.87 -1.82
N ASN A 22 2.53 7.37 -0.83
CA ASN A 22 3.18 6.07 -0.95
C ASN A 22 2.16 4.94 -1.05
N ILE A 23 1.09 4.96 -0.26
CA ILE A 23 0.03 3.94 -0.34
C ILE A 23 -0.61 3.94 -1.72
N ILE A 24 -0.99 5.12 -2.24
CA ILE A 24 -1.63 5.25 -3.54
C ILE A 24 -0.69 4.75 -4.66
N ASN A 25 0.57 5.22 -4.67
CA ASN A 25 1.54 4.82 -5.68
C ASN A 25 1.83 3.31 -5.62
N TYR A 26 1.98 2.77 -4.41
CA TYR A 26 2.18 1.35 -4.21
C TYR A 26 1.01 0.55 -4.78
N VAL A 27 -0.23 0.86 -4.36
CA VAL A 27 -1.45 0.16 -4.82
C VAL A 27 -1.63 0.25 -6.33
N ALA A 28 -1.43 1.42 -6.92
CA ALA A 28 -1.54 1.61 -8.37
C ALA A 28 -0.53 0.75 -9.16
N SER A 29 0.62 0.43 -8.57
CA SER A 29 1.69 -0.35 -9.20
C SER A 29 1.54 -1.87 -9.07
N ILE A 30 0.56 -2.36 -8.29
CA ILE A 30 0.46 -3.80 -7.97
C ILE A 30 0.13 -4.60 -9.24
N PRO A 31 0.92 -5.64 -9.58
CA PRO A 31 0.61 -6.52 -10.69
C PRO A 31 -0.73 -7.26 -10.49
N PRO A 32 -1.51 -7.51 -11.56
CA PRO A 32 -2.87 -8.08 -11.46
C PRO A 32 -2.98 -9.42 -10.72
N TYR A 33 -1.89 -10.18 -10.63
CA TYR A 33 -1.85 -11.51 -10.02
C TYR A 33 -1.50 -11.49 -8.51
N LYS A 34 -1.14 -10.34 -7.94
CA LYS A 34 -0.74 -10.25 -6.53
C LYS A 34 -1.93 -9.85 -5.65
N ASN A 35 -2.08 -10.54 -4.53
CA ASN A 35 -2.95 -10.14 -3.43
C ASN A 35 -2.09 -9.54 -2.32
N ILE A 36 -2.30 -8.26 -2.01
CA ILE A 36 -1.49 -7.57 -1.01
C ILE A 36 -2.32 -7.24 0.22
N LEU A 37 -1.72 -7.41 1.39
CA LEU A 37 -2.18 -6.88 2.67
C LEU A 37 -1.19 -5.79 3.10
N LEU A 38 -1.71 -4.59 3.38
CA LEU A 38 -0.96 -3.50 4.00
C LEU A 38 -1.32 -3.40 5.48
N VAL A 39 -0.33 -3.38 6.35
CA VAL A 39 -0.48 -3.32 7.82
C VAL A 39 0.24 -2.10 8.37
N ASP A 40 -0.40 -1.37 9.27
CA ASP A 40 0.24 -0.30 10.03
C ASP A 40 1.21 -0.90 11.04
N PHE A 41 2.50 -0.60 10.92
CA PHE A 41 3.51 -1.17 11.81
C PHE A 41 3.35 -0.76 13.28
N ALA A 42 2.81 0.43 13.56
CA ALA A 42 2.71 0.93 14.92
C ALA A 42 1.53 0.32 15.68
N THR A 43 0.46 -0.06 14.98
CA THR A 43 -0.77 -0.57 15.61
C THR A 43 -1.07 -2.03 15.28
N ASP A 44 -0.34 -2.65 14.35
CA ASP A 44 -0.64 -3.95 13.76
C ASP A 44 -2.03 -4.03 13.09
N ASP A 45 -2.64 -2.87 12.81
CA ASP A 45 -3.95 -2.81 12.16
C ASP A 45 -3.82 -2.99 10.65
N THR A 46 -4.81 -3.67 10.07
CA THR A 46 -4.95 -3.71 8.61
C THR A 46 -5.29 -2.32 8.07
N VAL A 47 -4.50 -1.83 7.12
CA VAL A 47 -4.79 -0.59 6.38
C VAL A 47 -5.71 -0.87 5.20
N LEU A 48 -5.35 -1.86 4.38
CA LEU A 48 -6.15 -2.32 3.25
C LEU A 48 -5.69 -3.69 2.74
N THR A 49 -6.55 -4.35 1.97
CA THR A 49 -6.20 -5.48 1.11
C THR A 49 -6.46 -5.14 -0.36
N THR A 50 -5.76 -5.83 -1.25
CA THR A 50 -5.94 -5.71 -2.70
C THR A 50 -6.03 -7.06 -3.39
N ILE A 51 -6.72 -7.08 -4.54
CA ILE A 51 -6.60 -8.10 -5.58
C ILE A 51 -6.07 -7.39 -6.83
N GLY A 52 -4.80 -7.63 -7.16
CA GLY A 52 -4.09 -6.77 -8.10
C GLY A 52 -4.03 -5.33 -7.59
N ASN A 53 -4.32 -4.37 -8.47
CA ASN A 53 -4.42 -2.95 -8.12
C ASN A 53 -5.82 -2.54 -7.62
N PHE A 54 -6.78 -3.47 -7.50
CA PHE A 54 -8.11 -3.17 -6.96
C PHE A 54 -8.10 -3.26 -5.44
N LEU A 55 -8.67 -2.26 -4.78
CA LEU A 55 -8.93 -2.30 -3.33
C LEU A 55 -10.04 -3.32 -3.06
N ASP A 56 -9.74 -4.31 -2.21
CA ASP A 56 -10.65 -5.40 -1.85
C ASP A 56 -11.32 -5.13 -0.49
N TYR A 57 -10.54 -4.75 0.52
CA TYR A 57 -11.04 -4.34 1.83
C TYR A 57 -10.29 -3.11 2.35
N VAL A 58 -11.02 -2.15 2.92
CA VAL A 58 -10.48 -0.93 3.55
C VAL A 58 -11.31 -0.61 4.80
N PRO A 59 -10.76 -0.70 6.02
CA PRO A 59 -11.51 -0.40 7.24
C PRO A 59 -11.96 1.07 7.34
N ASP A 60 -11.06 2.01 7.02
CA ASP A 60 -11.34 3.45 7.10
C ASP A 60 -11.98 3.97 5.81
N GLN A 61 -13.31 3.96 5.79
CA GLN A 61 -14.12 4.39 4.66
C GLN A 61 -14.10 5.92 4.43
N GLU A 62 -13.84 6.72 5.47
CA GLU A 62 -13.73 8.18 5.29
C GLU A 62 -12.40 8.55 4.66
N TRP A 63 -11.30 7.95 5.13
CA TRP A 63 -10.00 8.08 4.48
C TRP A 63 -10.02 7.58 3.04
N LEU A 64 -10.68 6.44 2.75
CA LEU A 64 -10.81 5.91 1.39
C LEU A 64 -11.34 6.96 0.40
N LYS A 65 -12.38 7.70 0.77
CA LYS A 65 -12.96 8.77 -0.07
C LYS A 65 -11.93 9.86 -0.41
N THR A 66 -10.93 10.08 0.44
CA THR A 66 -9.88 11.08 0.22
C THR A 66 -8.82 10.64 -0.79
N ILE A 67 -8.50 9.33 -0.82
CA ILE A 67 -7.44 8.79 -1.68
C ILE A 67 -7.95 8.28 -3.03
N LEU A 68 -9.22 7.84 -3.08
CA LEU A 68 -9.79 7.15 -4.23
C LEU A 68 -9.69 7.95 -5.54
N PRO A 69 -9.98 9.27 -5.59
CA PRO A 69 -9.86 10.04 -6.82
C PRO A 69 -8.44 10.00 -7.40
N GLN A 70 -7.42 10.18 -6.56
CA GLN A 70 -6.02 10.16 -7.01
C GLN A 70 -5.57 8.76 -7.43
N LEU A 71 -6.06 7.73 -6.74
CA LEU A 71 -5.78 6.34 -7.12
C LEU A 71 -6.33 6.02 -8.51
N ILE A 72 -7.57 6.43 -8.80
CA ILE A 72 -8.19 6.25 -10.11
C ILE A 72 -7.36 6.94 -11.19
N GLU A 73 -7.00 8.21 -11.00
CA GLU A 73 -6.20 8.97 -11.98
C GLU A 73 -4.85 8.29 -12.29
N LYS A 74 -4.20 7.66 -11.30
CA LYS A 74 -2.97 6.90 -11.54
C LYS A 74 -3.21 5.57 -12.25
N GLN A 75 -4.30 4.88 -11.93
CA GLN A 75 -4.66 3.61 -12.56
C GLN A 75 -5.15 3.76 -14.01
N THR A 76 -5.73 4.91 -14.36
CA THR A 76 -6.15 5.24 -15.73
C THR A 76 -5.01 5.85 -16.56
N GLY A 77 -3.86 6.13 -15.94
CA GLY A 77 -2.70 6.74 -16.60
C GLY A 77 -2.79 8.26 -16.79
N ASN A 78 -3.75 8.92 -16.14
CA ASN A 78 -3.85 10.38 -16.14
C ASN A 78 -2.77 11.04 -15.25
N LEU A 79 -2.35 10.34 -14.19
CA LEU A 79 -1.23 10.74 -13.33
C LEU A 79 -0.13 9.66 -13.36
N PRO A 80 1.16 10.06 -13.28
CA PRO A 80 2.26 9.10 -13.19
C PRO A 80 2.20 8.32 -11.87
N ILE A 81 2.64 7.07 -11.89
CA ILE A 81 2.87 6.26 -10.69
C ILE A 81 4.32 6.46 -10.26
N GLU A 82 4.52 7.02 -9.08
CA GLU A 82 5.85 7.27 -8.53
C GLU A 82 6.40 6.01 -7.87
N LYS A 83 7.73 5.85 -7.91
CA LYS A 83 8.38 4.69 -7.29
C LYS A 83 8.35 4.81 -5.77
N VAL A 84 7.77 3.81 -5.10
CA VAL A 84 7.80 3.68 -3.64
C VAL A 84 9.09 2.99 -3.21
N ASN A 85 9.80 3.58 -2.23
CA ASN A 85 11.00 2.97 -1.66
C ASN A 85 10.62 1.87 -0.67
N ILE A 86 10.73 0.61 -1.09
CA ILE A 86 10.45 -0.57 -0.28
C ILE A 86 11.76 -1.13 0.24
N PHE A 87 11.84 -1.37 1.54
CA PHE A 87 13.04 -1.87 2.22
C PHE A 87 12.70 -2.98 3.22
N ASN A 88 13.70 -3.77 3.60
CA ASN A 88 13.56 -4.77 4.65
C ASN A 88 13.87 -4.14 6.01
N ARG A 89 12.84 -3.84 6.80
CA ARG A 89 13.03 -3.18 8.10
C ARG A 89 13.80 -4.03 9.11
N TYR A 90 13.87 -5.34 8.94
CA TYR A 90 14.67 -6.20 9.82
C TYR A 90 16.18 -6.13 9.53
N GLU A 91 16.56 -5.69 8.33
CA GLU A 91 17.95 -5.47 7.94
C GLU A 91 18.41 -4.05 8.30
N GLU A 92 17.52 -3.06 8.19
CA GLU A 92 17.83 -1.67 8.58
C GLU A 92 17.86 -1.42 10.09
N MET A 93 17.29 -2.32 10.90
CA MET A 93 17.29 -2.23 12.37
C MET A 93 18.48 -2.94 13.04
N ARG A 94 19.47 -3.42 12.28
CA ARG A 94 20.75 -3.96 12.79
C ARG A 94 21.83 -2.89 12.82
#